data_AF-A0A357D8P8-F1
#
_entry.id   AF-A0A357D8P8-F1
#
_cell.length_a   1.000
_cell.length_b   1.000
_cell.length_c   1.000
_cell.angle_alpha   90.00
_cell.angle_beta   90.00
_cell.angle_gamma   90.00
#
_symmetry.space_group_name_H-M   'P 1'
#
loop_
_entity.id
_entity.type
_entity.pdbx_description
1 polymer ?
#
loop_
_entity_poly.entity_id
_entity_poly.type
_entity_poly.pdbx_seq_one_letter_code
_entity_poly.pdbx_strand_id
1 'polypeptide(L)'
;HLWHVHIGNVVMKDPSMPAYGDVHPRFGFPNSENGVAEVTAFLRALFEVGYLQAGKRPIVSFEVKPVGEEDPLLVIANAKRVLNEAWSKLNL
;
A
#
# COMPACT_ATOMS: atom_id res chain seq x y z
N HIS A 1 -10.87 -1.87 -18.42
CA HIS A 1 -11.10 -0.74 -17.49
C HIS A 1 -10.78 -1.16 -16.07
N LEU A 2 -10.18 -0.27 -15.27
CA LEU A 2 -9.99 -0.45 -13.83
C LEU A 2 -11.23 0.07 -13.10
N TRP A 3 -11.71 -0.69 -12.11
CA TRP A 3 -12.91 -0.33 -11.32
C TRP A 3 -12.56 -0.01 -9.87
N HIS A 4 -11.77 -0.86 -9.24
CA HIS A 4 -11.26 -0.69 -7.88
C HIS A 4 -9.79 -1.12 -7.87
N VAL A 5 -8.95 -0.39 -7.15
CA VAL A 5 -7.55 -0.76 -6.92
C VAL A 5 -7.26 -0.80 -5.42
N HIS A 6 -6.47 -1.79 -5.03
CA HIS A 6 -6.04 -2.00 -3.66
C HIS A 6 -4.53 -1.77 -3.54
N ILE A 7 -4.11 -1.20 -2.41
CA ILE A 7 -2.71 -1.05 -2.04
C ILE A 7 -2.43 -2.05 -0.92
N GLY A 8 -1.45 -2.91 -1.14
CA GLY A 8 -1.05 -3.95 -0.19
C GLY A 8 0.47 -4.06 -0.08
N ASN A 9 0.91 -5.02 0.71
CA ASN A 9 2.32 -5.31 0.91
C ASN A 9 2.55 -6.83 0.90
N VAL A 10 3.79 -7.25 0.76
CA VAL A 10 4.17 -8.65 0.56
C VAL A 10 5.58 -8.88 1.12
N VAL A 11 5.90 -10.10 1.52
CA VAL A 11 7.28 -10.54 1.77
C VAL A 11 7.58 -11.68 0.80
N MET A 12 8.53 -11.52 -0.12
CA MET A 12 8.82 -12.55 -1.13
C MET A 12 10.24 -13.12 -1.03
N LYS A 13 11.11 -12.51 -0.22
CA LYS A 13 12.53 -12.87 -0.16
C LYS A 13 12.83 -14.31 0.28
N ASP A 14 12.09 -14.84 1.24
CA ASP A 14 12.35 -16.17 1.83
C ASP A 14 11.03 -16.84 2.30
N PRO A 15 10.70 -18.05 1.79
CA PRO A 15 9.52 -18.83 2.19
C PRO A 15 9.38 -19.14 3.67
N SER A 16 10.48 -19.11 4.42
CA SER A 16 10.49 -19.38 5.87
C SER A 16 10.07 -18.18 6.71
N MET A 17 9.93 -16.99 6.12
CA MET A 17 9.57 -15.77 6.84
C MET A 17 8.10 -15.77 7.31
N PRO A 18 7.80 -15.23 8.52
CA PRO A 18 6.46 -15.29 9.12
C PRO A 18 5.32 -14.68 8.30
N ALA A 19 5.63 -13.74 7.39
CA ALA A 19 4.67 -13.09 6.52
C ALA A 19 4.96 -13.34 5.03
N TYR A 20 5.62 -14.46 4.69
CA TYR A 20 5.91 -14.81 3.32
C TYR A 20 4.64 -14.95 2.46
N GLY A 21 4.74 -14.47 1.22
CA GLY A 21 3.66 -14.50 0.25
C GLY A 21 2.76 -13.27 0.32
N ASP A 22 1.70 -13.30 -0.49
CA ASP A 22 0.72 -12.22 -0.64
C ASP A 22 -0.27 -12.20 0.52
N VAL A 23 0.24 -11.84 1.69
CA VAL A 23 -0.50 -11.87 2.96
C VAL A 23 -0.75 -10.50 3.55
N HIS A 24 -0.33 -9.43 2.87
CA HIS A 24 -0.67 -8.05 3.19
C HIS A 24 -0.26 -7.59 4.62
N PRO A 25 1.00 -7.75 5.05
CA PRO A 25 1.45 -7.19 6.32
C PRO A 25 1.42 -5.65 6.29
N ARG A 26 1.58 -5.01 7.45
CA ARG A 26 1.76 -3.54 7.50
C ARG A 26 2.96 -3.08 6.66
N PHE A 27 2.98 -1.80 6.30
CA PHE A 27 4.13 -1.21 5.61
C PHE A 27 5.33 -1.06 6.57
N GLY A 28 6.53 -1.32 6.04
CA GLY A 28 7.74 -1.40 6.86
C GLY A 28 7.79 -2.63 7.77
N PHE A 29 7.02 -3.68 7.48
CA PHE A 29 7.23 -4.99 8.10
C PHE A 29 8.60 -5.54 7.67
N PRO A 30 9.34 -6.26 8.53
CA PRO A 30 10.67 -6.77 8.19
C PRO A 30 10.68 -7.54 6.86
N ASN A 31 11.58 -7.14 5.94
CA ASN A 31 11.74 -7.71 4.60
C ASN A 31 10.51 -7.60 3.68
N SER A 32 9.57 -6.69 3.98
CA SER A 32 8.45 -6.42 3.07
C SER A 32 8.86 -5.54 1.90
N GLU A 33 8.21 -5.74 0.75
CA GLU A 33 8.65 -5.18 -0.53
C GLU A 33 8.15 -3.73 -0.76
N ASN A 34 6.97 -3.39 -0.23
CA ASN A 34 6.33 -2.11 -0.48
C ASN A 34 6.44 -1.16 0.72
N GLY A 35 6.80 0.09 0.43
CA GLY A 35 6.80 1.21 1.36
C GLY A 35 6.31 2.49 0.69
N VAL A 36 6.74 3.63 1.22
CA VAL A 36 6.30 4.94 0.72
C VAL A 36 6.70 5.16 -0.75
N ALA A 37 7.89 4.73 -1.16
CA ALA A 37 8.39 4.95 -2.51
C ALA A 37 7.55 4.21 -3.55
N GLU A 38 7.24 2.94 -3.28
CA GLU A 38 6.42 2.08 -4.15
C GLU A 38 4.99 2.59 -4.22
N VAL A 39 4.42 3.03 -3.10
CA VAL A 39 3.08 3.65 -3.08
C VAL A 39 3.06 4.97 -3.85
N THR A 40 4.09 5.82 -3.75
CA THR A 40 4.19 7.05 -4.56
C THR A 40 4.24 6.73 -6.04
N ALA A 41 5.05 5.75 -6.45
CA ALA A 41 5.15 5.32 -7.85
C ALA A 41 3.81 4.76 -8.36
N PHE A 42 3.13 3.95 -7.55
CA PHE A 42 1.82 3.40 -7.88
C PHE A 42 0.76 4.50 -8.06
N LEU A 43 0.68 5.45 -7.12
CA LEU A 43 -0.24 6.58 -7.23
C LEU A 43 0.02 7.42 -8.48
N ARG A 44 1.29 7.70 -8.80
CA ARG A 44 1.67 8.38 -10.05
C ARG A 44 1.16 7.63 -11.28
N ALA A 45 1.37 6.33 -11.34
CA ALA A 45 0.88 5.50 -12.44
C ALA A 45 -0.65 5.57 -12.57
N LEU A 46 -1.40 5.61 -11.46
CA LEU A 46 -2.86 5.79 -11.50
C LEU A 46 -3.28 7.13 -12.11
N PHE A 47 -2.51 8.20 -11.91
CA PHE A 47 -2.73 9.48 -12.60
C PHE A 47 -2.36 9.41 -14.09
N GLU A 48 -1.22 8.80 -14.43
CA GLU A 48 -0.76 8.65 -15.82
C GLU A 48 -1.75 7.87 -16.69
N VAL A 49 -2.37 6.81 -16.16
CA VAL A 49 -3.40 6.04 -16.87
C VAL A 49 -4.80 6.68 -16.78
N GLY A 50 -4.92 7.84 -16.14
CA GLY A 50 -6.17 8.59 -16.01
C GLY A 50 -7.21 7.96 -15.09
N TYR A 51 -6.83 6.98 -14.25
CA TYR A 51 -7.71 6.42 -13.24
C TYR A 51 -8.00 7.48 -12.17
N LEU A 52 -6.94 8.07 -11.60
CA LEU A 52 -7.02 9.28 -10.78
C LEU A 52 -6.87 10.52 -11.68
N GLN A 53 -7.72 11.51 -11.50
CA GLN A 53 -7.63 12.82 -12.15
C GLN A 53 -8.55 13.81 -11.45
N ALA A 54 -8.36 15.11 -11.69
CA ALA A 54 -9.27 16.13 -11.17
C ALA A 54 -10.73 15.82 -11.54
N GLY A 55 -11.63 15.91 -10.55
CA GLY A 55 -13.05 15.61 -10.74
C GLY A 55 -13.43 14.13 -10.77
N LYS A 56 -12.47 13.19 -10.79
CA LYS A 56 -12.74 11.75 -10.63
C LYS A 56 -12.35 11.26 -9.24
N ARG A 57 -13.24 10.49 -8.62
CA ARG A 57 -13.06 9.91 -7.28
C ARG A 57 -13.30 8.39 -7.31
N PRO A 58 -12.51 7.61 -8.06
CA PRO A 58 -12.62 6.16 -8.02
C PRO A 58 -12.12 5.62 -6.68
N ILE A 59 -12.37 4.33 -6.41
CA ILE A 59 -11.99 3.73 -5.14
C ILE A 59 -10.52 3.32 -5.17
N VAL A 60 -9.74 3.84 -4.22
CA VAL A 60 -8.38 3.40 -3.89
C VAL A 60 -8.41 3.02 -2.42
N SER A 61 -8.22 1.74 -2.11
CA SER A 61 -8.29 1.23 -0.73
C SER A 61 -7.03 0.48 -0.35
N PHE A 62 -6.87 0.18 0.95
CA PHE A 62 -5.80 -0.68 1.43
C PHE A 62 -6.34 -2.07 1.74
N GLU A 63 -5.55 -3.09 1.39
CA GLU A 63 -5.68 -4.42 1.98
C GLU A 63 -4.44 -4.66 2.82
N VAL A 64 -4.64 -4.68 4.14
CA VAL A 64 -3.61 -4.91 5.15
C VAL A 64 -4.20 -5.69 6.30
N LYS A 65 -3.37 -6.52 6.96
CA LYS A 65 -3.76 -7.25 8.16
C LYS A 65 -2.63 -7.25 9.21
N PRO A 66 -2.97 -7.39 10.50
CA PRO A 66 -1.97 -7.65 11.54
C PRO A 66 -1.23 -8.96 11.31
N VAL A 67 0.05 -8.98 11.66
CA VAL A 67 0.84 -10.22 11.76
C VAL A 67 1.11 -10.53 13.23
N GLY A 68 0.69 -11.71 13.69
CA GLY A 68 0.82 -12.10 15.10
C GLY A 68 -0.06 -11.22 16.00
N GLU A 69 0.54 -10.66 17.05
CA GLU A 69 -0.13 -9.87 18.09
C GLU A 69 -0.16 -8.35 17.80
N GLU A 70 0.04 -7.94 16.54
CA GLU A 70 -0.03 -6.52 16.17
C GLU A 70 -1.43 -5.94 16.41
N ASP A 71 -1.50 -4.72 16.95
CA ASP A 71 -2.77 -4.00 17.11
C ASP A 71 -3.33 -3.60 15.73
N PRO A 72 -4.55 -4.05 15.37
CA PRO A 72 -5.19 -3.70 14.09
C PRO A 72 -5.33 -2.19 13.85
N LEU A 73 -5.58 -1.40 14.89
CA LEU A 73 -5.70 0.05 14.77
C LEU A 73 -4.36 0.70 14.44
N LEU A 74 -3.25 0.15 14.94
CA LEU A 74 -1.91 0.61 14.58
C LEU A 74 -1.54 0.24 13.15
N VAL A 75 -1.98 -0.92 12.65
CA VAL A 75 -1.82 -1.33 11.24
C VAL A 75 -2.59 -0.38 10.31
N ILE A 76 -3.84 -0.06 10.63
CA ILE A 76 -4.64 0.92 9.86
C ILE A 76 -3.98 2.31 9.91
N ALA A 77 -3.53 2.76 11.09
CA ALA A 77 -2.84 4.03 11.24
C ALA A 77 -1.53 4.07 10.44
N ASN A 78 -0.78 2.95 10.37
CA ASN A 78 0.40 2.80 9.54
C ASN A 78 0.09 2.97 8.06
N ALA A 79 -0.91 2.26 7.53
CA ALA A 79 -1.32 2.39 6.13
C ALA A 79 -1.72 3.83 5.78
N LYS A 80 -2.48 4.50 6.66
CA LYS A 80 -2.86 5.91 6.49
C LYS A 80 -1.64 6.85 6.46
N ARG A 81 -0.64 6.62 7.32
CA ARG A 81 0.60 7.42 7.33
C ARG A 81 1.38 7.24 6.03
N VAL A 82 1.51 6.00 5.54
CA VAL A 82 2.16 5.72 4.26
C VAL A 82 1.43 6.39 3.11
N LEU A 83 0.09 6.33 3.06
CA LEU A 83 -0.67 7.04 2.03
C LEU A 83 -0.39 8.54 2.07
N ASN A 84 -0.49 9.17 3.24
CA ASN A 84 -0.32 10.61 3.39
C ASN A 84 1.09 11.06 2.97
N GLU A 85 2.11 10.30 3.36
CA GLU A 85 3.50 10.59 2.96
C GLU A 85 3.73 10.35 1.48
N ALA A 86 3.21 9.25 0.93
CA ALA A 86 3.34 8.95 -0.48
C ALA A 86 2.64 10.01 -1.35
N TRP A 87 1.46 10.47 -0.90
CA TRP A 87 0.67 11.50 -1.55
C TRP A 87 1.36 12.87 -1.51
N SER A 88 2.01 13.23 -0.40
CA SER A 88 2.75 14.51 -0.31
C SER A 88 4.00 14.55 -1.19
N LYS A 89 4.53 13.39 -1.58
CA LYS A 89 5.66 13.22 -2.50
C LYS A 89 5.25 13.19 -3.98
N LEU A 90 3.96 13.28 -4.28
CA LEU A 90 3.48 13.35 -5.66
C LEU A 90 3.82 14.70 -6.28
N ASN A 91 4.76 14.68 -7.21
CA ASN A 91 5.00 15.78 -8.16
C ASN A 91 4.29 15.41 -9.47
N LEU A 92 3.04 15.83 -9.63
CA LEU A 92 2.18 15.55 -10.79
C LEU A 92 2.24 16.68 -11.82
#